data_AF-A0A173V754-F1
#
_entry.id   AF-A0A173V754-F1
#
_cell.length_a   1.000
_cell.length_b   1.000
_cell.length_c   1.000
_cell.angle_alpha   90.00
_cell.angle_beta   90.00
_cell.angle_gamma   90.00
#
_symmetry.space_group_name_H-M   'P 1'
#
loop_
_entity.id
_entity.type
_entity.pdbx_description
1 polymer ?
#
loop_
_entity_poly.entity_id
_entity_poly.type
_entity_poly.pdbx_seq_one_letter_code
_entity_poly.pdbx_strand_id
1 'polypeptide(L)'
;MLTKLYADHSYLLESGLLYETDVAFFKRVSEDMDDSDASLALYQLSDYLCRYYGKKVIILLDEYDTPMQEAYVNGYWEELVGFSRSMFNAAFNPWLERAMMTGITRVSKESIFSDLNNLKVVTTTSDEYATSFGFTEKEVFEALEECHLSEEREQVKHWYDGFMFGTHSDIYNPWSILNFLDTRRYTTYWANTSSNSMIGKLLREGNRQIKEKFERLLCGESIKSPIDEQIVYNQLDGNERAVWSLLLASGYLKVLSYEQYSEIPEGNQPQYELSITNLEVKLMFRNMIGQWFSAAESDYNDFVKALLLGDVDAMNEYMNRVALLTFSSFDTGKHPSGKSEPERFYHGFVLGLMVNLQNRYYITSNRESGFGRYDIMLEPKNETDDAIIIEFKVYNSRREQSLQDTVQHALEQIKEKKYETELLDRGISKKRIRRYGFAFCGKEVLIG
;
A
#
# COMPACT_ATOMS: atom_id res chain seq x y z
N MET A 1 -20.62 -4.19 18.85
CA MET A 1 -19.96 -3.12 19.62
C MET A 1 -20.95 -2.34 20.48
N LEU A 2 -21.99 -1.72 19.89
CA LEU A 2 -23.00 -0.95 20.62
C LEU A 2 -23.73 -1.74 21.72
N THR A 3 -24.13 -2.98 21.45
CA THR A 3 -24.76 -3.87 22.43
C THR A 3 -23.90 -4.08 23.68
N LYS A 4 -22.58 -4.28 23.48
CA LYS A 4 -21.63 -4.41 24.60
C LYS A 4 -21.54 -3.11 25.39
N LEU A 5 -21.47 -1.97 24.72
CA LEU A 5 -21.41 -0.66 25.38
C LEU A 5 -22.63 -0.40 26.27
N TYR A 6 -23.83 -0.78 25.79
CA TYR A 6 -25.06 -0.71 26.59
C TYR A 6 -25.06 -1.71 27.75
N ALA A 7 -24.57 -2.94 27.53
CA ALA A 7 -24.42 -3.93 28.59
C ALA A 7 -23.48 -3.46 29.70
N ASP A 8 -22.32 -2.88 29.33
CA ASP A 8 -21.34 -2.31 30.26
C ASP A 8 -21.92 -1.12 31.07
N HIS A 9 -23.01 -0.53 30.60
CA HIS A 9 -23.72 0.58 31.25
C HIS A 9 -25.13 0.22 31.73
N SER A 10 -25.41 -1.07 31.93
CA SER A 10 -26.73 -1.54 32.40
C SER A 10 -27.13 -0.98 33.75
N TYR A 11 -26.17 -0.57 34.59
CA TYR A 11 -26.41 0.08 35.88
C TYR A 11 -27.25 1.38 35.75
N LEU A 12 -27.28 1.99 34.56
CA LEU A 12 -28.13 3.17 34.29
C LEU A 12 -29.62 2.84 34.44
N LEU A 13 -30.03 1.59 34.17
CA LEU A 13 -31.41 1.13 34.34
C LEU A 13 -31.84 1.14 35.82
N GLU A 14 -30.89 1.00 36.74
CA GLU A 14 -31.13 0.97 38.18
C GLU A 14 -30.99 2.35 38.83
N SER A 15 -30.54 3.35 38.08
CA SER A 15 -30.24 4.70 38.60
C SER A 15 -31.47 5.50 39.04
N GLY A 16 -32.66 5.16 38.54
CA GLY A 16 -33.89 5.95 38.72
C GLY A 16 -33.91 7.27 37.93
N LEU A 17 -32.93 7.53 37.05
CA LEU A 17 -32.82 8.76 36.27
C LEU A 17 -33.38 8.63 34.83
N LEU A 18 -33.73 7.43 34.41
CA LEU A 18 -34.26 7.13 33.08
C LEU A 18 -35.79 7.12 33.09
N TYR A 19 -36.42 7.74 32.09
CA TYR A 19 -37.86 7.64 31.87
C TYR A 19 -38.24 6.28 31.29
N GLU A 20 -39.54 5.92 31.32
CA GLU A 20 -40.01 4.65 30.75
C GLU A 20 -39.65 4.49 29.27
N THR A 21 -39.68 5.58 28.50
CA THR A 21 -39.25 5.60 27.09
C THR A 21 -37.75 5.38 26.91
N ASP A 22 -36.95 5.89 27.85
CA ASP A 22 -35.49 5.72 27.84
C ASP A 22 -35.14 4.25 28.13
N VAL A 23 -35.80 3.65 29.13
CA VAL A 23 -35.68 2.22 29.44
C VAL A 23 -36.12 1.36 28.26
N ALA A 24 -37.21 1.74 27.57
CA ALA A 24 -37.66 1.03 26.38
C ALA A 24 -36.63 1.11 25.25
N PHE A 25 -36.05 2.29 24.97
CA PHE A 25 -34.98 2.44 23.98
C PHE A 25 -33.75 1.60 24.36
N PHE A 26 -33.30 1.71 25.61
CA PHE A 26 -32.13 0.97 26.11
C PHE A 26 -32.23 -0.53 25.87
N LYS A 27 -33.45 -1.09 26.01
CA LYS A 27 -33.72 -2.52 25.78
C LYS A 27 -33.84 -2.90 24.30
N ARG A 28 -34.03 -1.95 23.39
CA ARG A 28 -34.05 -2.22 21.93
C ARG A 28 -32.64 -2.37 21.35
N VAL A 29 -31.64 -1.75 21.98
CA VAL A 29 -30.24 -1.90 21.56
C VAL A 29 -29.79 -3.35 21.75
N SER A 30 -29.76 -4.08 20.63
CA SER A 30 -29.54 -5.51 20.56
C SER A 30 -28.91 -5.88 19.21
N GLU A 31 -28.54 -7.14 19.02
CA GLU A 31 -27.95 -7.60 17.74
C GLU A 31 -28.92 -7.47 16.56
N ASP A 32 -30.23 -7.47 16.82
CA ASP A 32 -31.29 -7.39 15.81
C ASP A 32 -31.90 -5.98 15.68
N MET A 33 -31.25 -4.95 16.25
CA MET A 33 -31.75 -3.58 16.16
C MET A 33 -31.70 -3.05 14.71
N ASP A 34 -32.63 -2.16 14.37
CA ASP A 34 -32.62 -1.50 13.06
C ASP A 34 -31.55 -0.38 12.99
N ASP A 35 -31.26 0.06 11.76
CA ASP A 35 -30.26 1.10 11.50
C ASP A 35 -30.60 2.44 12.18
N SER A 36 -31.87 2.71 12.44
CA SER A 36 -32.33 3.94 13.09
C SER A 36 -31.99 3.92 14.58
N ASP A 37 -32.34 2.84 15.27
CA ASP A 37 -31.98 2.62 16.68
C ASP A 37 -30.44 2.57 16.83
N ALA A 38 -29.73 1.88 15.93
CA ALA A 38 -28.27 1.83 15.94
C ALA A 38 -27.63 3.22 15.77
N SER A 39 -28.15 4.04 14.83
CA SER A 39 -27.65 5.40 14.59
C SER A 39 -27.87 6.31 15.80
N LEU A 40 -28.97 6.12 16.55
CA LEU A 40 -29.30 6.92 17.73
C LEU A 40 -28.69 6.38 19.03
N ALA A 41 -28.10 5.19 19.02
CA ALA A 41 -27.62 4.53 20.22
C ALA A 41 -26.60 5.37 21.00
N LEU A 42 -25.63 6.00 20.31
CA LEU A 42 -24.64 6.86 20.96
C LEU A 42 -25.24 8.19 21.46
N TYR A 43 -26.24 8.73 20.76
CA TYR A 43 -26.98 9.92 21.20
C TYR A 43 -27.66 9.67 22.54
N GLN A 44 -28.44 8.60 22.61
CA GLN A 44 -29.23 8.23 23.78
C GLN A 44 -28.32 7.91 24.97
N LEU A 45 -27.26 7.13 24.73
CA LEU A 45 -26.32 6.81 25.79
C LEU A 45 -25.58 8.05 26.31
N SER A 46 -25.24 9.01 25.44
CA SER A 46 -24.59 10.25 25.86
C SER A 46 -25.47 11.07 26.81
N ASP A 47 -26.77 11.15 26.52
CA ASP A 47 -27.75 11.77 27.38
C ASP A 47 -27.85 11.04 28.73
N TYR A 48 -27.99 9.72 28.71
CA TYR A 48 -28.13 8.91 29.93
C TYR A 48 -26.93 9.06 30.86
N LEU A 49 -25.71 9.00 30.30
CA LEU A 49 -24.46 9.22 31.04
C LEU A 49 -24.37 10.65 31.57
N CYS A 50 -24.78 11.65 30.78
CA CYS A 50 -24.76 13.04 31.22
C CYS A 50 -25.70 13.29 32.41
N ARG A 51 -26.91 12.71 32.38
CA ARG A 51 -27.86 12.77 33.49
C ARG A 51 -27.31 12.07 34.74
N TYR A 52 -26.69 10.89 34.57
CA TYR A 52 -26.14 10.10 35.68
C TYR A 52 -24.94 10.75 36.36
N TYR A 53 -23.97 11.23 35.58
CA TYR A 53 -22.72 11.80 36.12
C TYR A 53 -22.77 13.31 36.34
N GLY A 54 -23.80 14.00 35.84
CA GLY A 54 -23.90 15.46 35.85
C GLY A 54 -22.81 16.15 35.02
N LYS A 55 -22.21 15.43 34.07
CA LYS A 55 -21.11 15.90 33.23
C LYS A 55 -21.32 15.46 31.79
N LYS A 56 -20.95 16.33 30.85
CA LYS A 56 -20.94 16.01 29.43
C LYS A 56 -19.96 14.88 29.09
N VAL A 57 -20.27 14.14 28.03
CA VAL A 57 -19.55 12.92 27.62
C VAL A 57 -18.36 13.27 26.71
N ILE A 58 -17.29 12.48 26.81
CA ILE A 58 -16.18 12.48 25.84
C ILE A 58 -16.29 11.22 25.00
N ILE A 59 -16.26 11.37 23.68
CA ILE A 59 -16.28 10.26 22.73
C ILE A 59 -14.89 10.08 22.14
N LEU A 60 -14.30 8.90 22.30
CA LEU A 60 -13.03 8.50 21.69
C LEU A 60 -13.32 7.43 20.66
N LEU A 61 -13.00 7.70 19.39
CA LEU A 61 -13.21 6.78 18.27
C LEU A 61 -11.87 6.50 17.62
N ASP A 62 -11.39 5.28 17.79
CA ASP A 62 -10.19 4.81 17.10
C ASP A 62 -10.57 4.14 15.78
N GLU A 63 -9.67 4.26 14.80
CA GLU A 63 -9.80 3.72 13.45
C GLU A 63 -11.19 3.93 12.81
N TYR A 64 -11.73 5.14 12.93
CA TYR A 64 -13.11 5.44 12.52
C TYR A 64 -13.36 5.19 11.02
N ASP A 65 -12.30 5.19 10.21
CA ASP A 65 -12.34 5.01 8.77
C ASP A 65 -12.14 3.55 8.32
N THR A 66 -11.73 2.62 9.18
CA THR A 66 -11.55 1.20 8.83
C THR A 66 -12.82 0.57 8.24
N PRO A 67 -14.04 0.76 8.81
CA PRO A 67 -15.25 0.24 8.18
C PRO A 67 -15.50 0.79 6.78
N MET A 68 -15.10 2.05 6.53
CA MET A 68 -15.21 2.68 5.21
C MET A 68 -14.25 2.04 4.20
N GLN A 69 -13.02 1.73 4.62
CA GLN A 69 -12.03 1.02 3.81
C GLN A 69 -12.56 -0.35 3.38
N GLU A 70 -13.12 -1.12 4.32
CA GLU A 70 -13.72 -2.42 4.04
C GLU A 70 -14.92 -2.33 3.09
N ALA A 71 -15.79 -1.33 3.29
CA ALA A 71 -16.92 -1.09 2.39
C ALA A 71 -16.49 -0.76 0.96
N TYR A 72 -15.40 -0.01 0.80
CA TYR A 72 -14.81 0.28 -0.51
C TYR A 72 -14.25 -0.98 -1.17
N VAL A 73 -13.51 -1.80 -0.42
CA VAL A 73 -12.90 -3.03 -0.95
C VAL A 73 -13.97 -4.02 -1.42
N ASN A 74 -15.03 -4.18 -0.63
CA ASN A 74 -16.08 -5.17 -0.81
C ASN A 74 -17.32 -4.68 -1.58
N GLY A 75 -17.41 -3.38 -1.90
CA GLY A 75 -18.42 -2.84 -2.81
C GLY A 75 -19.77 -2.45 -2.18
N TYR A 76 -19.83 -2.16 -0.87
CA TYR A 76 -21.02 -1.68 -0.15
C TYR A 76 -20.85 -0.26 0.42
N TRP A 77 -20.08 0.56 -0.30
CA TRP A 77 -19.70 1.91 0.13
C TRP A 77 -20.91 2.84 0.35
N GLU A 78 -21.88 2.84 -0.56
CA GLU A 78 -23.01 3.79 -0.53
C GLU A 78 -23.91 3.55 0.71
N GLU A 79 -24.18 2.29 1.02
CA GLU A 79 -24.98 1.88 2.16
C GLU A 79 -24.31 2.30 3.48
N LEU A 80 -23.02 2.00 3.62
CA LEU A 80 -22.30 2.27 4.86
C LEU A 80 -22.09 3.77 5.10
N VAL A 81 -21.81 4.55 4.05
CA VAL A 81 -21.67 6.01 4.16
C VAL A 81 -22.97 6.66 4.66
N GLY A 82 -24.13 6.20 4.17
CA GLY A 82 -25.43 6.69 4.63
C GLY A 82 -25.64 6.45 6.12
N PHE A 83 -25.38 5.23 6.57
CA PHE A 83 -25.47 4.84 7.98
C PHE A 83 -24.50 5.61 8.87
N SER A 84 -23.21 5.67 8.50
CA SER A 84 -22.19 6.36 9.30
C SER A 84 -22.43 7.86 9.39
N ARG A 85 -22.94 8.50 8.32
CA ARG A 85 -23.36 9.91 8.37
C ARG A 85 -24.44 10.13 9.43
N SER A 86 -25.49 9.31 9.42
CA SER A 86 -26.56 9.38 10.42
C SER A 86 -26.05 9.17 11.84
N MET A 87 -25.21 8.16 12.05
CA MET A 87 -24.67 7.84 13.37
C MET A 87 -23.75 8.95 13.91
N PHE A 88 -22.79 9.46 13.13
CA PHE A 88 -21.89 10.49 13.61
C PHE A 88 -22.59 11.83 13.85
N ASN A 89 -23.55 12.19 12.99
CA ASN A 89 -24.40 13.36 13.21
C ASN A 89 -25.18 13.24 14.53
N ALA A 90 -25.67 12.04 14.88
CA ALA A 90 -26.35 11.79 16.15
C ALA A 90 -25.37 11.73 17.34
N ALA A 91 -24.16 11.18 17.16
CA ALA A 91 -23.17 11.08 18.22
C ALA A 91 -22.63 12.44 18.66
N PHE A 92 -22.52 13.41 17.75
CA PHE A 92 -22.03 14.76 18.05
C PHE A 92 -23.16 15.70 18.48
N ASN A 93 -23.72 15.38 19.63
CA ASN A 93 -24.93 15.97 20.19
C ASN A 93 -24.65 17.01 21.31
N PRO A 94 -25.68 17.70 21.86
CA PRO A 94 -25.52 18.71 22.90
C PRO A 94 -24.87 18.22 24.21
N TRP A 95 -24.92 16.91 24.48
CA TRP A 95 -24.35 16.26 25.66
C TRP A 95 -22.87 15.94 25.51
N LEU A 96 -22.31 16.12 24.31
CA LEU A 96 -20.88 15.97 24.06
C LEU A 96 -20.09 17.17 24.61
N GLU A 97 -19.02 16.88 25.34
CA GLU A 97 -17.99 17.86 25.72
C GLU A 97 -16.95 17.99 24.60
N ARG A 98 -16.41 16.84 24.16
CA ARG A 98 -15.41 16.74 23.10
C ARG A 98 -15.45 15.34 22.47
N ALA A 99 -15.16 15.25 21.18
CA ALA A 99 -14.83 13.99 20.53
C ALA A 99 -13.38 14.02 20.03
N MET A 100 -12.70 12.88 20.09
CA MET A 100 -11.42 12.64 19.43
C MET A 100 -11.57 11.43 18.52
N MET A 101 -11.14 11.58 17.27
CA MET A 101 -11.23 10.54 16.27
C MET A 101 -9.86 10.33 15.66
N THR A 102 -9.43 9.08 15.54
CA THR A 102 -8.17 8.68 14.89
C THR A 102 -8.48 7.76 13.73
N GLY A 103 -7.75 7.93 12.65
CA GLY A 103 -7.92 7.18 11.40
C GLY A 103 -6.82 7.53 10.43
N ILE A 104 -6.65 6.69 9.42
CA ILE A 104 -5.58 6.86 8.42
C ILE A 104 -5.95 7.99 7.45
N THR A 105 -7.22 8.04 7.09
CA THR A 105 -7.73 8.97 6.10
C THR A 105 -8.68 9.97 6.74
N ARG A 106 -8.77 11.12 6.07
CA ARG A 106 -9.86 12.04 6.31
C ARG A 106 -11.04 11.63 5.43
N VAL A 107 -12.08 11.03 6.00
CA VAL A 107 -13.33 10.85 5.26
C VAL A 107 -13.92 12.24 4.99
N SER A 108 -14.14 12.55 3.70
CA SER A 108 -14.49 13.89 3.25
C SER A 108 -15.68 14.48 4.01
N LYS A 109 -15.60 15.78 4.34
CA LYS A 109 -16.74 16.55 4.85
C LYS A 109 -17.95 16.43 3.92
N GLU A 110 -17.75 16.33 2.61
CA GLU A 110 -18.84 16.20 1.66
C GLU A 110 -19.55 14.83 1.71
N SER A 111 -18.93 13.83 2.38
CA SER A 111 -19.46 12.47 2.46
C SER A 111 -20.12 12.16 3.80
N ILE A 112 -19.39 12.18 4.92
CA ILE A 112 -19.91 11.70 6.22
C ILE A 112 -20.10 12.85 7.21
N PHE A 113 -19.36 13.94 7.05
CA PHE A 113 -19.33 15.05 8.01
C PHE A 113 -19.90 16.35 7.43
N SER A 114 -20.90 16.26 6.54
CA SER A 114 -21.41 17.42 5.77
C SER A 114 -22.05 18.47 6.66
N ASP A 115 -22.61 18.04 7.78
CA ASP A 115 -23.31 18.90 8.73
C ASP A 115 -22.41 19.31 9.92
N LEU A 116 -21.13 18.91 9.93
CA LEU A 116 -20.19 19.15 11.03
C LEU A 116 -19.24 20.31 10.76
N ASN A 117 -19.55 21.43 11.40
CA ASN A 117 -18.83 22.69 11.20
C ASN A 117 -17.68 22.92 12.20
N ASN A 118 -17.56 22.13 13.27
CA ASN A 118 -16.64 22.38 14.39
C ASN A 118 -15.43 21.42 14.47
N LEU A 119 -14.99 20.86 13.34
CA LEU A 119 -13.89 19.89 13.29
C LEU A 119 -12.53 20.59 13.17
N LYS A 120 -11.66 20.38 14.18
CA LYS A 120 -10.22 20.62 14.06
C LYS A 120 -9.56 19.36 13.51
N VAL A 121 -8.87 19.48 12.38
CA VAL A 121 -8.19 18.36 11.72
C VAL A 121 -6.69 18.54 11.91
N VAL A 122 -6.03 17.49 12.39
CA VAL A 122 -4.57 17.39 12.51
C VAL A 122 -4.13 16.24 11.61
N THR A 123 -3.28 16.54 10.62
CA THR A 123 -2.79 15.59 9.60
C THR A 123 -1.32 15.28 9.83
N THR A 124 -0.79 14.30 9.09
CA THR A 124 0.61 13.88 9.22
C THR A 124 1.62 14.98 8.89
N THR A 125 1.23 16.05 8.19
CA THR A 125 2.10 17.19 7.89
C THR A 125 2.02 18.31 8.93
N SER A 126 1.20 18.14 9.98
CA SER A 126 1.11 19.10 11.09
C SER A 126 2.19 18.82 12.14
N ASP A 127 2.75 19.89 12.72
CA ASP A 127 3.60 19.79 13.91
C ASP A 127 2.82 19.48 15.19
N GLU A 128 1.50 19.63 15.17
CA GLU A 128 0.67 19.31 16.32
C GLU A 128 0.65 17.79 16.55
N TYR A 129 1.04 17.37 17.75
CA TYR A 129 1.15 15.95 18.13
C TYR A 129 2.18 15.14 17.32
N ALA A 130 3.13 15.79 16.64
CA ALA A 130 4.09 15.13 15.76
C ALA A 130 4.88 14.00 16.45
N THR A 131 5.16 14.12 17.75
CA THR A 131 5.88 13.09 18.54
C THR A 131 4.94 12.13 19.28
N SER A 132 3.62 12.23 19.11
CA SER A 132 2.65 11.42 19.84
C SER A 132 2.23 10.13 19.12
N PHE A 133 2.55 9.99 17.82
CA PHE A 133 2.07 8.87 16.98
C PHE A 133 3.10 7.74 16.80
N GLY A 134 4.27 7.85 17.42
CA GLY A 134 5.31 6.83 17.38
C GLY A 134 6.39 7.10 18.41
N PHE A 135 7.42 6.27 18.41
CA PHE A 135 8.60 6.54 19.23
C PHE A 135 9.56 7.45 18.47
N THR A 136 10.11 8.44 19.17
CA THR A 136 11.22 9.24 18.66
C THR A 136 12.49 8.40 18.61
N GLU A 137 13.44 8.76 17.75
CA GLU A 137 14.77 8.11 17.70
C GLU A 137 15.43 8.04 19.08
N LYS A 138 15.30 9.11 19.86
CA LYS A 138 15.83 9.17 21.22
C LYS A 138 15.24 8.08 22.11
N GLU A 139 13.91 7.94 22.13
CA GLU A 139 13.23 6.90 22.94
C GLU A 139 13.62 5.49 22.49
N VAL A 140 13.75 5.26 21.17
CA VAL A 140 14.20 3.97 20.64
C VAL A 140 15.64 3.68 21.06
N PHE A 141 16.54 4.65 20.97
CA PHE A 141 17.96 4.45 21.31
C PHE A 141 18.19 4.27 22.80
N GLU A 142 17.39 4.93 23.65
CA GLU A 142 17.35 4.71 25.10
C GLU A 142 16.83 3.29 25.42
N ALA A 143 15.73 2.86 24.78
CA ALA A 143 15.19 1.51 24.97
C ALA A 143 16.17 0.40 24.52
N LEU A 144 16.91 0.63 23.42
CA LEU A 144 17.98 -0.28 22.98
C LEU A 144 19.10 -0.37 24.02
N GLU A 145 19.49 0.75 24.62
CA GLU A 145 20.55 0.78 25.63
C GLU A 145 20.13 0.05 26.91
N GLU A 146 18.90 0.28 27.40
CA GLU A 146 18.32 -0.46 28.53
C GLU A 146 18.26 -1.96 28.27
N CYS A 147 18.07 -2.36 27.01
CA CYS A 147 18.07 -3.74 26.56
C CYS A 147 19.47 -4.31 26.26
N HIS A 148 20.55 -3.55 26.47
CA HIS A 148 21.92 -3.93 26.11
C HIS A 148 22.14 -4.22 24.62
N LEU A 149 21.46 -3.47 23.73
CA LEU A 149 21.53 -3.56 22.27
C LEU A 149 22.03 -2.27 21.59
N SER A 150 22.85 -1.47 22.25
CA SER A 150 23.31 -0.19 21.69
C SER A 150 24.04 -0.31 20.35
N GLU A 151 24.61 -1.49 20.07
CA GLU A 151 25.27 -1.83 18.80
C GLU A 151 24.31 -2.09 17.62
N GLU A 152 23.02 -2.31 17.90
CA GLU A 152 21.98 -2.57 16.88
C GLU A 152 21.34 -1.29 16.31
N ARG A 153 21.73 -0.09 16.80
CA ARG A 153 21.10 1.20 16.45
C ARG A 153 20.97 1.44 14.95
N GLU A 154 22.07 1.27 14.20
CA GLU A 154 22.07 1.49 12.74
C GLU A 154 21.18 0.49 12.01
N GLN A 155 21.15 -0.76 12.48
CA GLN A 155 20.36 -1.80 11.86
C GLN A 155 18.87 -1.64 12.18
N VAL A 156 18.52 -1.24 13.41
CA VAL A 156 17.15 -0.84 13.80
C VAL A 156 16.68 0.36 12.98
N LYS A 157 17.55 1.36 12.80
CA LYS A 157 17.28 2.51 11.93
C LYS A 157 16.98 2.04 10.51
N HIS A 158 17.85 1.25 9.91
CA HIS A 158 17.64 0.72 8.56
C HIS A 158 16.30 -0.03 8.38
N TRP A 159 15.88 -0.79 9.39
CA TRP A 159 14.67 -1.59 9.33
C TRP A 159 13.38 -0.82 9.58
N TYR A 160 13.37 0.04 10.59
CA TYR A 160 12.13 0.56 11.18
C TYR A 160 12.01 2.09 11.18
N ASP A 161 13.07 2.81 10.84
CA ASP A 161 13.07 4.28 10.79
C ASP A 161 12.46 4.84 9.51
N GLY A 162 11.76 5.96 9.62
CA GLY A 162 11.49 6.81 8.47
C GLY A 162 10.13 7.47 8.44
N PHE A 163 9.31 7.34 9.48
CA PHE A 163 8.06 8.10 9.53
C PHE A 163 8.38 9.57 9.82
N MET A 164 7.68 10.46 9.10
CA MET A 164 7.80 11.90 9.27
C MET A 164 6.43 12.46 9.63
N PHE A 165 6.37 13.20 10.74
CA PHE A 165 5.18 13.91 11.18
C PHE A 165 5.51 15.39 11.36
N GLY A 166 4.86 16.26 10.58
CA GLY A 166 5.21 17.67 10.49
C GLY A 166 6.68 17.85 10.12
N THR A 167 7.41 18.57 10.97
CA THR A 167 8.87 18.79 10.86
C THR A 167 9.71 17.74 11.58
N HIS A 168 9.07 16.81 12.29
CA HIS A 168 9.77 15.76 13.04
C HIS A 168 10.01 14.56 12.12
N SER A 169 11.29 14.29 11.89
CA SER A 169 11.78 13.08 11.24
C SER A 169 12.09 12.02 12.30
N ASP A 170 12.46 10.84 11.83
CA ASP A 170 12.94 9.73 12.65
C ASP A 170 11.94 9.27 13.73
N ILE A 171 10.67 9.20 13.32
CA ILE A 171 9.60 8.57 14.11
C ILE A 171 9.53 7.09 13.72
N TYR A 172 9.41 6.23 14.72
CA TYR A 172 9.41 4.78 14.59
C TYR A 172 8.05 4.20 14.95
N ASN A 173 7.64 3.16 14.22
CA ASN A 173 6.44 2.40 14.53
C ASN A 173 6.58 1.69 15.89
N PRO A 174 5.71 1.97 16.90
CA PRO A 174 5.84 1.36 18.22
C PRO A 174 5.77 -0.16 18.22
N TRP A 175 4.88 -0.73 17.40
CA TRP A 175 4.70 -2.18 17.31
C TRP A 175 5.96 -2.87 16.78
N SER A 176 6.57 -2.35 15.70
CA SER A 176 7.80 -2.90 15.14
C SER A 176 8.96 -2.85 16.14
N ILE A 177 9.13 -1.73 16.86
CA ILE A 177 10.17 -1.59 17.87
C ILE A 177 9.95 -2.53 19.06
N LEU A 178 8.73 -2.58 19.62
CA LEU A 178 8.43 -3.45 20.76
C LEU A 178 8.66 -4.93 20.43
N ASN A 179 8.24 -5.38 19.24
CA ASN A 179 8.47 -6.77 18.81
C ASN A 179 9.95 -7.05 18.52
N PHE A 180 10.69 -6.11 17.96
CA PHE A 180 12.13 -6.26 17.81
C PHE A 180 12.82 -6.40 19.18
N LEU A 181 12.45 -5.56 20.16
CA LEU A 181 13.03 -5.60 21.50
C LEU A 181 12.70 -6.93 22.20
N ASP A 182 11.49 -7.46 22.04
CA ASP A 182 11.08 -8.73 22.64
C ASP A 182 11.76 -9.93 21.97
N THR A 183 11.70 -10.02 20.64
CA THR A 183 12.12 -11.22 19.90
C THR A 183 13.58 -11.21 19.47
N ARG A 184 14.22 -10.03 19.44
CA ARG A 184 15.57 -9.78 18.92
C ARG A 184 15.74 -10.17 17.45
N ARG A 185 14.66 -10.13 16.66
CA ARG A 185 14.67 -10.52 15.23
C ARG A 185 14.28 -9.36 14.33
N TYR A 186 14.95 -9.29 13.20
CA TYR A 186 14.57 -8.41 12.10
C TYR A 186 13.55 -9.10 11.20
N THR A 187 12.33 -8.58 11.17
CA THR A 187 11.25 -9.09 10.33
C THR A 187 10.19 -8.00 10.12
N THR A 188 9.24 -8.27 9.24
CA THR A 188 8.08 -7.41 9.03
C THR A 188 7.03 -7.68 10.12
N TYR A 189 6.98 -6.83 11.14
CA TYR A 189 5.98 -6.85 12.22
C TYR A 189 4.70 -6.11 11.87
N TRP A 190 4.81 -5.09 11.02
CA TRP A 190 3.70 -4.30 10.50
C TRP A 190 3.13 -4.89 9.19
N ALA A 191 3.25 -6.20 9.01
CA ALA A 191 2.59 -6.93 7.92
C ALA A 191 1.23 -7.45 8.43
N ASN A 192 0.16 -7.23 7.66
CA ASN A 192 -1.24 -7.68 7.87
C ASN A 192 -2.24 -6.68 8.51
N THR A 193 -2.25 -5.41 8.09
CA THR A 193 -3.33 -4.47 8.43
C THR A 193 -4.45 -4.52 7.37
N SER A 194 -5.68 -4.12 7.73
CA SER A 194 -6.84 -3.99 6.81
C SER A 194 -6.50 -3.13 5.59
N SER A 195 -5.75 -2.05 5.81
CA SER A 195 -5.28 -1.14 4.76
C SER A 195 -4.40 -1.84 3.70
N ASN A 196 -3.72 -2.95 4.01
CA ASN A 196 -2.94 -3.70 3.02
C ASN A 196 -3.81 -4.26 1.89
N SER A 197 -5.04 -4.69 2.19
CA SER A 197 -5.96 -5.22 1.18
C SER A 197 -6.35 -4.13 0.17
N MET A 198 -6.64 -2.93 0.69
CA MET A 198 -7.01 -1.76 -0.09
C MET A 198 -5.85 -1.23 -0.94
N ILE A 199 -4.68 -1.03 -0.33
CA ILE A 199 -3.47 -0.61 -1.05
C ILE A 199 -3.10 -1.65 -2.12
N GLY A 200 -3.19 -2.93 -1.78
CA GLY A 200 -2.97 -4.02 -2.72
C GLY A 200 -3.91 -3.93 -3.92
N LYS A 201 -5.20 -3.72 -3.69
CA LYS A 201 -6.21 -3.51 -4.74
C LYS A 201 -5.86 -2.30 -5.62
N LEU A 202 -5.57 -1.14 -5.03
CA LEU A 202 -5.26 0.10 -5.75
C LEU A 202 -4.00 0.01 -6.60
N LEU A 203 -2.93 -0.60 -6.07
CA LEU A 203 -1.67 -0.78 -6.82
C LEU A 203 -1.85 -1.82 -7.93
N ARG A 204 -2.61 -2.87 -7.67
CA ARG A 204 -2.93 -3.90 -8.65
C ARG A 204 -3.76 -3.31 -9.79
N GLU A 205 -4.88 -2.66 -9.50
CA GLU A 205 -5.85 -2.13 -10.47
C GLU A 205 -5.49 -0.74 -11.01
N GLY A 206 -4.43 -0.13 -10.47
CA GLY A 206 -3.96 1.21 -10.83
C GLY A 206 -3.57 1.35 -12.30
N ASN A 207 -3.58 2.60 -12.78
CA ASN A 207 -3.20 2.93 -14.15
C ASN A 207 -1.68 2.79 -14.38
N ARG A 208 -1.24 2.94 -15.64
CA ARG A 208 0.18 2.82 -16.02
C ARG A 208 1.12 3.72 -15.20
N GLN A 209 0.75 4.97 -14.95
CA GLN A 209 1.59 5.95 -14.24
C GLN A 209 1.81 5.54 -12.78
N ILE A 210 0.76 5.03 -12.11
CA ILE A 210 0.84 4.52 -10.75
C ILE A 210 1.87 3.39 -10.68
N LYS A 211 1.79 2.43 -11.61
CA LYS A 211 2.69 1.27 -11.62
C LYS A 211 4.14 1.64 -11.91
N GLU A 212 4.39 2.53 -12.86
CA GLU A 212 5.74 2.99 -13.19
C GLU A 212 6.42 3.69 -12.01
N LYS A 213 5.68 4.56 -11.31
CA LYS A 213 6.20 5.22 -10.11
C LYS A 213 6.37 4.25 -8.94
N PHE A 214 5.47 3.27 -8.79
CA PHE A 214 5.60 2.23 -7.78
C PHE A 214 6.85 1.36 -7.99
N GLU A 215 7.16 1.00 -9.24
CA GLU A 215 8.39 0.25 -9.57
C GLU A 215 9.64 1.04 -9.16
N ARG A 216 9.69 2.33 -9.50
CA ARG A 216 10.80 3.22 -9.11
C ARG A 216 10.98 3.25 -7.58
N LEU A 217 9.88 3.35 -6.83
CA LEU A 217 9.88 3.26 -5.37
C LEU A 217 10.47 1.93 -4.87
N LEU A 218 10.11 0.79 -5.48
CA LEU A 218 10.66 -0.53 -5.12
C LEU A 218 12.16 -0.67 -5.46
N CYS A 219 12.64 0.02 -6.48
CA CYS A 219 14.06 0.13 -6.81
C CYS A 219 14.82 1.03 -5.82
N GLY A 220 14.13 1.72 -4.91
CA GLY A 220 14.71 2.64 -3.94
C GLY A 220 14.85 4.08 -4.45
N GLU A 221 14.24 4.41 -5.57
CA GLU A 221 14.16 5.79 -6.06
C GLU A 221 13.02 6.57 -5.37
N SER A 222 13.05 7.89 -5.51
CA SER A 222 11.96 8.78 -5.12
C SER A 222 11.04 9.12 -6.31
N ILE A 223 9.80 9.50 -5.98
CA ILE A 223 8.82 10.01 -6.94
C ILE A 223 8.40 11.42 -6.53
N LYS A 224 7.94 12.22 -7.51
CA LYS A 224 7.31 13.52 -7.25
C LYS A 224 5.82 13.44 -7.54
N SER A 225 5.00 13.93 -6.61
CA SER A 225 3.55 14.01 -6.74
C SER A 225 3.00 15.16 -5.91
N PRO A 226 1.94 15.85 -6.36
CA PRO A 226 1.13 16.63 -5.44
C PRO A 226 0.49 15.68 -4.41
N ILE A 227 0.24 16.17 -3.21
CA ILE A 227 -0.47 15.45 -2.15
C ILE A 227 -1.80 16.13 -1.88
N ASP A 228 -2.83 15.33 -1.61
CA ASP A 228 -4.10 15.76 -1.06
C ASP A 228 -4.33 15.10 0.29
N GLU A 229 -4.28 15.89 1.36
CA GLU A 229 -4.59 15.40 2.70
C GLU A 229 -6.11 15.17 2.88
N GLN A 230 -6.94 15.60 1.92
CA GLN A 230 -8.38 15.39 1.89
C GLN A 230 -8.75 14.26 0.93
N ILE A 231 -8.36 13.03 1.26
CA ILE A 231 -8.59 11.87 0.41
C ILE A 231 -10.08 11.56 0.34
N VAL A 232 -10.66 11.58 -0.86
CA VAL A 232 -12.04 11.13 -1.08
C VAL A 232 -12.02 9.74 -1.72
N TYR A 233 -12.52 8.74 -1.00
CA TYR A 233 -12.45 7.33 -1.42
C TYR A 233 -13.10 7.05 -2.78
N ASN A 234 -14.23 7.70 -3.07
CA ASN A 234 -14.92 7.56 -4.35
C ASN A 234 -14.16 8.16 -5.55
N GLN A 235 -12.99 8.76 -5.33
CA GLN A 235 -12.11 9.30 -6.36
C GLN A 235 -10.77 8.56 -6.44
N LEU A 236 -10.60 7.42 -5.76
CA LEU A 236 -9.33 6.69 -5.73
C LEU A 236 -9.04 5.93 -7.04
N ASP A 237 -10.07 5.45 -7.73
CA ASP A 237 -9.91 4.67 -8.95
C ASP A 237 -9.24 5.49 -10.07
N GLY A 238 -8.00 5.12 -10.39
CA GLY A 238 -7.21 5.74 -11.46
C GLY A 238 -6.66 7.14 -11.13
N ASN A 239 -6.92 7.69 -9.94
CA ASN A 239 -6.39 8.98 -9.51
C ASN A 239 -5.06 8.81 -8.77
N GLU A 240 -3.98 9.05 -9.51
CA GLU A 240 -2.62 8.93 -9.02
C GLU A 240 -2.38 9.75 -7.73
N ARG A 241 -2.84 11.00 -7.70
CA ARG A 241 -2.67 11.90 -6.54
C ARG A 241 -3.29 11.30 -5.28
N ALA A 242 -4.50 10.75 -5.41
CA ALA A 242 -5.22 10.18 -4.28
C ALA A 242 -4.53 8.90 -3.76
N VAL A 243 -4.01 8.06 -4.67
CA VAL A 243 -3.23 6.87 -4.30
C VAL A 243 -1.98 7.24 -3.51
N TRP A 244 -1.14 8.16 -4.01
CA TRP A 244 0.09 8.52 -3.29
C TRP A 244 -0.19 9.24 -1.96
N SER A 245 -1.25 10.02 -1.90
CA SER A 245 -1.68 10.66 -0.66
C SER A 245 -2.11 9.63 0.38
N LEU A 246 -2.83 8.59 -0.04
CA LEU A 246 -3.22 7.49 0.84
C LEU A 246 -2.00 6.71 1.34
N LEU A 247 -1.06 6.38 0.46
CA LEU A 247 0.16 5.67 0.86
C LEU A 247 1.00 6.50 1.86
N LEU A 248 1.08 7.82 1.68
CA LEU A 248 1.74 8.72 2.62
C LEU A 248 0.99 8.80 3.96
N ALA A 249 -0.32 9.01 3.94
CA ALA A 249 -1.14 9.10 5.16
C ALA A 249 -1.13 7.79 5.97
N SER A 250 -1.02 6.66 5.29
CA SER A 250 -0.87 5.33 5.91
C SER A 250 0.54 5.06 6.43
N GLY A 251 1.52 5.93 6.15
CA GLY A 251 2.92 5.75 6.55
C GLY A 251 3.73 4.78 5.69
N TYR A 252 3.23 4.34 4.53
CA TYR A 252 4.01 3.53 3.58
C TYR A 252 5.07 4.34 2.81
N LEU A 253 4.83 5.65 2.69
CA LEU A 253 5.77 6.59 2.10
C LEU A 253 6.18 7.64 3.12
N LYS A 254 7.37 8.21 2.91
CA LYS A 254 7.88 9.37 3.63
C LYS A 254 8.22 10.51 2.69
N VAL A 255 8.09 11.74 3.17
CA VAL A 255 8.47 12.95 2.45
C VAL A 255 9.98 13.17 2.61
N LEU A 256 10.69 13.31 1.50
CA LEU A 256 12.11 13.70 1.47
C LEU A 256 12.28 15.20 1.34
N SER A 257 11.44 15.83 0.53
CA SER A 257 11.40 17.27 0.30
C SER A 257 10.02 17.69 -0.23
N TYR A 258 9.66 18.96 -0.11
CA TYR A 258 8.45 19.51 -0.72
C TYR A 258 8.63 20.97 -1.12
N GLU A 259 7.88 21.41 -2.12
CA GLU A 259 7.87 22.81 -2.58
C GLU A 259 7.01 23.68 -1.66
N GLN A 260 7.49 24.86 -1.27
CA GLN A 260 6.66 25.77 -0.49
C GLN A 260 5.67 26.52 -1.38
N TYR A 261 4.47 26.78 -0.86
CA TYR A 261 3.45 27.57 -1.58
C TYR A 261 3.93 28.96 -2.00
N SER A 262 4.85 29.56 -1.24
CA SER A 262 5.47 30.85 -1.56
C SER A 262 6.43 30.80 -2.76
N GLU A 263 6.83 29.60 -3.20
CA GLU A 263 7.86 29.37 -4.21
C GLU A 263 7.28 28.86 -5.53
N ILE A 264 5.98 28.57 -5.57
CA ILE A 264 5.29 28.04 -6.76
C ILE A 264 4.42 29.11 -7.44
N PRO A 265 4.27 29.06 -8.78
CA PRO A 265 3.36 29.95 -9.49
C PRO A 265 1.92 29.82 -9.00
N GLU A 266 1.18 30.93 -9.03
CA GLU A 266 -0.25 30.95 -8.71
C GLU A 266 -1.02 29.94 -9.58
N GLY A 267 -1.83 29.09 -8.93
CA GLY A 267 -2.59 28.02 -9.59
C GLY A 267 -1.91 26.65 -9.61
N ASN A 268 -0.63 26.55 -9.21
CA ASN A 268 0.04 25.26 -9.06
C ASN A 268 -0.13 24.70 -7.64
N GLN A 269 0.01 23.38 -7.51
CA GLN A 269 0.09 22.68 -6.23
C GLN A 269 1.53 22.28 -5.93
N PRO A 270 1.96 22.36 -4.66
CA PRO A 270 3.32 21.97 -4.27
C PRO A 270 3.55 20.49 -4.57
N GLN A 271 4.71 20.20 -5.14
CA GLN A 271 5.17 18.83 -5.33
C GLN A 271 5.89 18.32 -4.08
N TYR A 272 5.59 17.07 -3.72
CA TYR A 272 6.27 16.35 -2.66
C TYR A 272 7.14 15.28 -3.28
N GLU A 273 8.39 15.20 -2.84
CA GLU A 273 9.28 14.09 -3.14
C GLU A 273 9.06 12.98 -2.12
N LEU A 274 8.64 11.81 -2.59
CA LEU A 274 8.22 10.67 -1.77
C LEU A 274 9.15 9.48 -1.99
N SER A 275 9.43 8.74 -0.93
CA SER A 275 10.16 7.46 -0.97
C SER A 275 9.51 6.42 -0.06
N ILE A 276 9.82 5.14 -0.25
CA ILE A 276 9.39 4.09 0.69
C ILE A 276 9.99 4.37 2.06
N THR A 277 9.15 4.30 3.10
CA THR A 277 9.51 4.67 4.48
C THR A 277 10.77 3.98 4.98
N ASN A 278 10.78 2.65 4.94
CA ASN A 278 11.84 1.82 5.51
C ASN A 278 11.93 0.43 4.83
N LEU A 279 12.90 -0.40 5.26
CA LEU A 279 13.08 -1.74 4.70
C LEU A 279 11.88 -2.66 5.00
N GLU A 280 11.27 -2.55 6.17
CA GLU A 280 10.07 -3.32 6.54
C GLU A 280 8.94 -3.14 5.52
N VAL A 281 8.59 -1.89 5.20
CA VAL A 281 7.57 -1.54 4.20
C VAL A 281 7.97 -2.02 2.81
N LYS A 282 9.25 -1.88 2.44
CA LYS A 282 9.75 -2.36 1.14
C LYS A 282 9.57 -3.87 0.97
N LEU A 283 9.86 -4.64 2.02
CA LEU A 283 9.69 -6.10 2.02
C LEU A 283 8.20 -6.47 2.02
N MET A 284 7.37 -5.75 2.77
CA MET A 284 5.91 -5.93 2.74
C MET A 284 5.35 -5.77 1.32
N PHE A 285 5.71 -4.70 0.60
CA PHE A 285 5.27 -4.52 -0.78
C PHE A 285 5.76 -5.62 -1.72
N ARG A 286 7.01 -6.07 -1.57
CA ARG A 286 7.55 -7.20 -2.36
C ARG A 286 6.77 -8.49 -2.12
N ASN A 287 6.44 -8.79 -0.86
CA ASN A 287 5.64 -9.95 -0.50
C ASN A 287 4.21 -9.85 -1.05
N MET A 288 3.59 -8.67 -0.94
CA MET A 288 2.25 -8.39 -1.48
C MET A 288 2.19 -8.65 -3.00
N ILE A 289 3.18 -8.16 -3.74
CA ILE A 289 3.30 -8.40 -5.18
C ILE A 289 3.47 -9.90 -5.45
N GLY A 290 4.33 -10.58 -4.68
CA GLY A 290 4.50 -12.03 -4.78
C GLY A 290 3.18 -12.80 -4.59
N GLN A 291 2.35 -12.39 -3.63
CA GLN A 291 1.05 -13.01 -3.34
C GLN A 291 0.01 -12.81 -4.44
N TRP A 292 0.06 -11.72 -5.21
CA TRP A 292 -0.81 -11.59 -6.39
C TRP A 292 -0.60 -12.72 -7.41
N PHE A 293 0.56 -13.38 -7.34
CA PHE A 293 0.93 -14.52 -8.16
C PHE A 293 0.87 -15.86 -7.42
N SER A 294 0.57 -15.86 -6.11
CA SER A 294 0.49 -17.08 -5.28
C SER A 294 -0.83 -17.83 -5.39
N ALA A 295 -1.85 -17.25 -6.04
CA ALA A 295 -3.03 -18.03 -6.50
C ALA A 295 -2.64 -19.18 -7.45
N ALA A 296 -1.38 -19.21 -7.89
CA ALA A 296 -0.73 -20.28 -8.63
C ALA A 296 0.48 -20.85 -7.84
N GLU A 297 0.36 -21.09 -6.52
CA GLU A 297 1.46 -21.47 -5.63
C GLU A 297 2.22 -22.75 -6.03
N SER A 298 1.56 -23.71 -6.69
CA SER A 298 2.26 -24.85 -7.30
C SER A 298 3.05 -24.44 -8.55
N ASP A 299 2.51 -23.49 -9.32
CA ASP A 299 3.00 -23.08 -10.63
C ASP A 299 4.09 -21.98 -10.57
N TYR A 300 4.14 -21.14 -9.53
CA TYR A 300 5.14 -20.07 -9.39
C TYR A 300 6.57 -20.64 -9.30
N ASN A 301 6.73 -21.72 -8.52
CA ASN A 301 7.97 -22.48 -8.49
C ASN A 301 8.27 -23.08 -9.87
N ASP A 302 7.26 -23.43 -10.65
CA ASP A 302 7.45 -23.99 -11.99
C ASP A 302 7.94 -22.93 -12.98
N PHE A 303 7.51 -21.67 -12.92
CA PHE A 303 8.11 -20.60 -13.73
C PHE A 303 9.57 -20.34 -13.38
N VAL A 304 9.86 -20.18 -12.09
CA VAL A 304 11.24 -19.96 -11.62
C VAL A 304 12.12 -21.15 -12.00
N LYS A 305 11.63 -22.37 -11.82
CA LYS A 305 12.33 -23.59 -12.23
C LYS A 305 12.52 -23.65 -13.75
N ALA A 306 11.49 -23.34 -14.53
CA ALA A 306 11.56 -23.29 -15.99
C ALA A 306 12.58 -22.25 -16.47
N LEU A 307 12.60 -21.06 -15.87
CA LEU A 307 13.58 -20.00 -16.15
C LEU A 307 15.02 -20.46 -15.90
N LEU A 308 15.26 -21.10 -14.75
CA LEU A 308 16.58 -21.61 -14.36
C LEU A 308 17.02 -22.81 -15.21
N LEU A 309 16.08 -23.65 -15.64
CA LEU A 309 16.33 -24.79 -16.53
C LEU A 309 16.40 -24.39 -18.00
N GLY A 310 15.84 -23.24 -18.37
CA GLY A 310 15.73 -22.77 -19.76
C GLY A 310 14.65 -23.47 -20.55
N ASP A 311 13.61 -23.91 -19.85
CA ASP A 311 12.43 -24.50 -20.42
C ASP A 311 11.49 -23.38 -20.92
N VAL A 312 11.74 -22.95 -22.16
CA VAL A 312 11.00 -21.85 -22.80
C VAL A 312 9.53 -22.19 -22.99
N ASP A 313 9.20 -23.45 -23.23
CA ASP A 313 7.82 -23.89 -23.40
C ASP A 313 7.06 -23.77 -22.07
N ALA A 314 7.63 -24.27 -20.97
CA ALA A 314 7.03 -24.13 -19.64
C ALA A 314 6.93 -22.66 -19.19
N MET A 315 7.93 -21.82 -19.53
CA MET A 315 7.84 -20.38 -19.28
C MET A 315 6.67 -19.74 -20.02
N ASN A 316 6.47 -20.08 -21.31
CA ASN A 316 5.36 -19.58 -22.10
C ASN A 316 4.00 -20.03 -21.57
N GLU A 317 3.85 -21.30 -21.22
CA GLU A 317 2.60 -21.84 -20.65
C GLU A 317 2.22 -21.11 -19.35
N TYR A 318 3.19 -20.96 -18.44
CA TYR A 318 2.98 -20.25 -17.19
C TYR A 318 2.59 -18.79 -17.43
N MET A 319 3.36 -18.08 -18.24
CA MET A 319 3.16 -16.65 -18.47
C MET A 319 1.82 -16.35 -19.11
N ASN A 320 1.38 -17.15 -20.09
CA ASN A 320 0.07 -16.98 -20.71
C ASN A 320 -1.08 -17.29 -19.75
N ARG A 321 -0.93 -18.30 -18.88
CA ARG A 321 -1.94 -18.63 -17.86
C ARG A 321 -2.09 -17.52 -16.82
N VAL A 322 -0.97 -17.02 -16.27
CA VAL A 322 -1.01 -15.92 -15.30
C VAL A 322 -1.47 -14.64 -15.95
N ALA A 323 -1.01 -14.35 -17.18
CA ALA A 323 -1.51 -13.24 -17.97
C ALA A 323 -3.03 -13.29 -18.11
N LEU A 324 -3.62 -14.44 -18.41
CA LEU A 324 -5.07 -14.56 -18.56
C LEU A 324 -5.82 -14.27 -17.24
N LEU A 325 -5.35 -14.81 -16.12
CA LEU A 325 -5.96 -14.60 -14.79
C LEU A 325 -5.79 -13.16 -14.32
N THR A 326 -4.55 -12.67 -14.29
CA THR A 326 -4.21 -11.34 -13.78
C THR A 326 -4.67 -10.23 -14.70
N PHE A 327 -4.64 -10.42 -16.04
CA PHE A 327 -5.05 -9.38 -17.00
C PHE A 327 -6.57 -9.34 -17.27
N SER A 328 -7.33 -10.39 -16.93
CA SER A 328 -8.80 -10.37 -16.97
C SER A 328 -9.44 -9.41 -15.95
N SER A 329 -8.82 -9.23 -14.77
CA SER A 329 -9.24 -8.24 -13.76
C SER A 329 -8.93 -6.78 -14.13
N PHE A 330 -8.19 -6.53 -15.23
CA PHE A 330 -7.94 -5.18 -15.75
C PHE A 330 -8.99 -4.72 -16.76
N ASP A 331 -9.69 -5.65 -17.41
CA ASP A 331 -10.71 -5.37 -18.44
C ASP A 331 -12.13 -5.16 -17.85
N THR A 332 -12.30 -5.20 -16.52
CA THR A 332 -13.58 -4.83 -15.87
C THR A 332 -13.80 -3.31 -15.81
N GLY A 333 -12.82 -2.50 -16.22
CA GLY A 333 -13.05 -1.11 -16.60
C GLY A 333 -13.71 -1.06 -17.98
N LYS A 334 -14.93 -0.52 -18.07
CA LYS A 334 -15.86 -0.52 -19.22
C LYS A 334 -15.35 0.02 -20.59
N HIS A 335 -14.06 0.23 -20.81
CA HIS A 335 -13.52 0.64 -22.11
C HIS A 335 -12.19 -0.04 -22.42
N PRO A 336 -12.11 -0.93 -23.43
CA PRO A 336 -10.85 -1.44 -23.92
C PRO A 336 -10.20 -0.31 -24.73
N SER A 337 -9.45 0.56 -24.07
CA SER A 337 -8.55 1.47 -24.77
C SER A 337 -7.35 0.68 -25.26
N GLY A 338 -7.56 -0.03 -26.38
CA GLY A 338 -6.47 -0.43 -27.24
C GLY A 338 -5.65 0.83 -27.55
N LYS A 339 -4.38 0.82 -27.12
CA LYS A 339 -3.37 1.91 -27.15
C LYS A 339 -3.12 2.59 -25.79
N SER A 340 -2.43 1.89 -24.89
CA SER A 340 -1.37 2.51 -24.08
C SER A 340 -0.39 1.43 -23.63
N GLU A 341 0.90 1.70 -23.85
CA GLU A 341 1.97 0.72 -23.91
C GLU A 341 2.27 0.01 -22.57
N PRO A 342 2.25 -1.34 -22.54
CA PRO A 342 2.39 -2.16 -21.33
C PRO A 342 3.80 -2.71 -20.98
N GLU A 343 4.88 -2.37 -21.69
CA GLU A 343 6.23 -2.95 -21.43
C GLU A 343 6.68 -2.83 -19.97
N ARG A 344 6.57 -1.64 -19.37
CA ARG A 344 6.96 -1.40 -17.95
C ARG A 344 6.06 -2.12 -16.95
N PHE A 345 4.80 -2.31 -17.29
CA PHE A 345 3.91 -3.11 -16.45
C PHE A 345 4.34 -4.59 -16.48
N TYR A 346 4.65 -5.12 -17.66
CA TYR A 346 5.20 -6.48 -17.76
C TYR A 346 6.57 -6.60 -17.11
N HIS A 347 7.39 -5.56 -17.19
CA HIS A 347 8.65 -5.49 -16.49
C HIS A 347 8.45 -5.65 -14.98
N GLY A 348 7.59 -4.83 -14.35
CA GLY A 348 7.26 -4.94 -12.93
C GLY A 348 6.65 -6.30 -12.55
N PHE A 349 5.81 -6.86 -13.43
CA PHE A 349 5.23 -8.20 -13.27
C PHE A 349 6.30 -9.30 -13.26
N VAL A 350 7.17 -9.34 -14.27
CA VAL A 350 8.24 -10.34 -14.40
C VAL A 350 9.29 -10.16 -13.29
N LEU A 351 9.62 -8.93 -12.93
CA LEU A 351 10.50 -8.64 -11.79
C LEU A 351 9.91 -9.14 -10.46
N GLY A 352 8.61 -8.94 -10.26
CA GLY A 352 7.86 -9.48 -9.12
C GLY A 352 7.96 -11.00 -9.05
N LEU A 353 7.86 -11.69 -10.20
CA LEU A 353 8.02 -13.14 -10.27
C LEU A 353 9.41 -13.61 -9.84
N MET A 354 10.45 -12.78 -9.97
CA MET A 354 11.83 -13.16 -9.68
C MET A 354 12.31 -12.69 -8.30
N VAL A 355 11.47 -11.99 -7.51
CA VAL A 355 11.91 -11.36 -6.25
C VAL A 355 12.49 -12.36 -5.25
N ASN A 356 11.97 -13.59 -5.20
CA ASN A 356 12.44 -14.64 -4.29
C ASN A 356 13.82 -15.23 -4.69
N LEU A 357 14.30 -14.94 -5.91
CA LEU A 357 15.64 -15.33 -6.35
C LEU A 357 16.75 -14.44 -5.79
N GLN A 358 16.43 -13.36 -5.05
CA GLN A 358 17.44 -12.44 -4.49
C GLN A 358 18.43 -13.10 -3.54
N ASN A 359 18.08 -14.23 -2.93
CA ASN A 359 19.03 -15.00 -2.10
C ASN A 359 20.08 -15.74 -2.94
N ARG A 360 19.80 -16.01 -4.21
CA ARG A 360 20.60 -16.82 -5.14
C ARG A 360 21.24 -16.00 -6.26
N TYR A 361 20.66 -14.83 -6.56
CA TYR A 361 21.08 -13.90 -7.61
C TYR A 361 21.17 -12.46 -7.09
N TYR A 362 22.09 -11.66 -7.65
CA TYR A 362 21.94 -10.21 -7.68
C TYR A 362 21.00 -9.87 -8.85
N ILE A 363 19.83 -9.33 -8.52
CA ILE A 363 18.81 -8.96 -9.51
C ILE A 363 18.84 -7.45 -9.68
N THR A 364 19.11 -7.01 -10.91
CA THR A 364 19.14 -5.60 -11.29
C THR A 364 18.21 -5.36 -12.46
N SER A 365 17.62 -4.17 -12.53
CA SER A 365 16.80 -3.75 -13.65
C SER A 365 17.18 -2.34 -14.13
N ASN A 366 16.91 -2.04 -15.40
CA ASN A 366 17.08 -0.72 -16.01
C ASN A 366 18.48 -0.11 -15.84
N ARG A 367 19.52 -0.94 -15.71
CA ARG A 367 20.92 -0.52 -15.53
C ARG A 367 21.69 -0.48 -16.83
N GLU A 368 22.70 0.37 -16.88
CA GLU A 368 23.57 0.53 -18.05
C GLU A 368 24.58 -0.63 -18.15
N SER A 369 24.64 -1.25 -19.33
CA SER A 369 25.67 -2.24 -19.70
C SER A 369 25.91 -2.19 -21.20
N GLY A 370 27.17 -2.32 -21.61
CA GLY A 370 27.56 -2.19 -23.01
C GLY A 370 27.18 -0.82 -23.58
N PHE A 371 26.29 -0.80 -24.57
CA PHE A 371 25.84 0.41 -25.29
C PHE A 371 24.39 0.81 -25.01
N GLY A 372 23.77 0.27 -23.95
CA GLY A 372 22.38 0.59 -23.62
C GLY A 372 22.00 0.22 -22.19
N ARG A 373 20.69 0.07 -21.96
CA ARG A 373 20.11 -0.33 -20.68
C ARG A 373 19.30 -1.60 -20.88
N TYR A 374 19.63 -2.65 -20.15
CA TYR A 374 18.85 -3.88 -20.15
C TYR A 374 17.60 -3.72 -19.30
N ASP A 375 16.55 -4.49 -19.61
CA ASP A 375 15.39 -4.56 -18.74
C ASP A 375 15.71 -5.27 -17.42
N ILE A 376 16.03 -6.56 -17.43
CA ILE A 376 16.36 -7.32 -16.21
C ILE A 376 17.63 -8.15 -16.40
N MET A 377 18.49 -8.16 -15.37
CA MET A 377 19.66 -9.01 -15.28
C MET A 377 19.69 -9.76 -13.96
N LEU A 378 19.97 -11.06 -14.04
CA LEU A 378 20.18 -11.92 -12.89
C LEU A 378 21.63 -12.41 -12.94
N GLU A 379 22.46 -11.84 -12.07
CA GLU A 379 23.84 -12.26 -11.87
C GLU A 379 23.89 -13.30 -10.75
N PRO A 380 24.37 -14.53 -11.00
CA PRO A 380 24.37 -15.60 -10.02
C PRO A 380 25.35 -15.29 -8.88
N LYS A 381 24.95 -15.56 -7.64
CA LYS A 381 25.84 -15.47 -6.46
C LYS A 381 26.76 -16.69 -6.32
N ASN A 382 26.48 -17.77 -7.04
CA ASN A 382 27.23 -19.02 -7.01
C ASN A 382 27.79 -19.38 -8.40
N GLU A 383 28.70 -20.35 -8.43
CA GLU A 383 29.35 -20.78 -9.67
C GLU A 383 28.58 -21.84 -10.46
N THR A 384 27.45 -22.33 -9.95
CA THR A 384 26.66 -23.39 -10.60
C THR A 384 25.54 -22.83 -11.48
N ASP A 385 25.06 -21.65 -11.17
CA ASP A 385 23.90 -21.05 -11.82
C ASP A 385 24.27 -20.24 -13.06
N ASP A 386 23.45 -20.26 -14.09
CA ASP A 386 23.66 -19.40 -15.25
C ASP A 386 23.17 -17.98 -14.97
N ALA A 387 23.86 -16.99 -15.54
CA ALA A 387 23.39 -15.62 -15.58
C ALA A 387 22.31 -15.48 -16.65
N ILE A 388 21.36 -14.57 -16.40
CA ILE A 388 20.19 -14.38 -17.26
C ILE A 388 20.06 -12.89 -17.60
N ILE A 389 19.83 -12.60 -18.88
CA ILE A 389 19.47 -11.28 -19.39
C ILE A 389 18.10 -11.38 -20.04
N ILE A 390 17.20 -10.48 -19.67
CA ILE A 390 15.82 -10.43 -20.18
C ILE A 390 15.59 -9.07 -20.80
N GLU A 391 14.95 -9.06 -21.96
CA GLU A 391 14.50 -7.85 -22.65
C GLU A 391 13.02 -7.97 -23.01
N PHE A 392 12.26 -6.91 -22.77
CA PHE A 392 10.83 -6.82 -23.02
C PHE A 392 10.54 -6.04 -24.31
N LYS A 393 9.55 -6.50 -25.07
CA LYS A 393 9.00 -5.81 -26.23
C LYS A 393 7.49 -6.00 -26.32
N VAL A 394 6.78 -4.92 -26.67
CA VAL A 394 5.35 -5.00 -26.99
C VAL A 394 5.18 -5.08 -28.49
N TYR A 395 4.38 -6.07 -28.92
CA TYR A 395 4.05 -6.29 -30.32
C TYR A 395 3.41 -5.05 -30.92
N ASN A 396 4.00 -4.58 -32.01
CA ASN A 396 3.48 -3.47 -32.79
C ASN A 396 3.14 -3.93 -34.20
N SER A 397 1.85 -4.14 -34.46
CA SER A 397 1.32 -4.55 -35.78
C SER A 397 1.66 -3.64 -36.95
N ARG A 398 2.16 -2.41 -36.70
CA ARG A 398 2.66 -1.51 -37.76
C ARG A 398 4.12 -1.76 -38.12
N ARG A 399 4.89 -2.43 -37.27
CA ARG A 399 6.33 -2.68 -37.41
C ARG A 399 6.67 -4.16 -37.56
N GLU A 400 5.82 -5.04 -37.01
CA GLU A 400 6.08 -6.47 -36.85
C GLU A 400 4.90 -7.28 -37.37
N GLN A 401 5.16 -8.44 -37.98
CA GLN A 401 4.11 -9.29 -38.56
C GLN A 401 3.57 -10.30 -37.54
N SER A 402 4.38 -10.65 -36.54
CA SER A 402 4.05 -11.64 -35.52
C SER A 402 4.72 -11.34 -34.17
N LEU A 403 4.24 -11.99 -33.10
CA LEU A 403 4.91 -11.97 -31.79
C LEU A 403 6.33 -12.58 -31.85
N GLN A 404 6.56 -13.54 -32.75
CA GLN A 404 7.88 -14.12 -32.99
C GLN A 404 8.89 -13.06 -33.48
N ASP A 405 8.46 -12.15 -34.35
CA ASP A 405 9.32 -11.05 -34.81
C ASP A 405 9.70 -10.13 -33.65
N THR A 406 8.76 -9.86 -32.76
CA THR A 406 8.97 -9.06 -31.54
C THR A 406 9.97 -9.71 -30.58
N VAL A 407 9.89 -11.03 -30.38
CA VAL A 407 10.88 -11.79 -29.58
C VAL A 407 12.25 -11.67 -30.22
N GLN A 408 12.34 -11.86 -31.53
CA GLN A 408 13.59 -11.79 -32.26
C GLN A 408 14.22 -10.39 -32.15
N HIS A 409 13.43 -9.32 -32.25
CA HIS A 409 13.90 -7.96 -32.02
C HIS A 409 14.40 -7.73 -30.59
N ALA A 410 13.76 -8.31 -29.58
CA ALA A 410 14.24 -8.24 -28.19
C ALA A 410 15.62 -8.91 -28.04
N LEU A 411 15.77 -10.12 -28.59
CA LEU A 411 17.04 -10.86 -28.57
C LEU A 411 18.15 -10.14 -29.35
N GLU A 412 17.82 -9.55 -30.49
CA GLU A 412 18.73 -8.74 -31.29
C GLU A 412 19.19 -7.50 -30.52
N GLN A 413 18.27 -6.82 -29.84
CA GLN A 413 18.60 -5.67 -28.99
C GLN A 413 19.63 -6.06 -27.91
N ILE A 414 19.44 -7.18 -27.20
CA ILE A 414 20.40 -7.67 -26.20
C ILE A 414 21.80 -7.81 -26.82
N LYS A 415 21.87 -8.43 -28.01
CA LYS A 415 23.13 -8.72 -28.70
C LYS A 415 23.82 -7.46 -29.24
N GLU A 416 23.06 -6.56 -29.87
CA GLU A 416 23.58 -5.31 -30.45
C GLU A 416 24.10 -4.37 -29.38
N LYS A 417 23.37 -4.27 -28.27
CA LYS A 417 23.75 -3.42 -27.14
C LYS A 417 24.79 -4.05 -26.23
N LYS A 418 25.11 -5.33 -26.43
CA LYS A 418 26.13 -6.08 -25.67
C LYS A 418 25.88 -6.05 -24.16
N TYR A 419 24.64 -6.27 -23.74
CA TYR A 419 24.29 -6.25 -22.32
C TYR A 419 25.08 -7.28 -21.49
N GLU A 420 25.63 -8.32 -22.10
CA GLU A 420 26.51 -9.28 -21.42
C GLU A 420 27.85 -8.70 -20.93
N THR A 421 28.23 -7.49 -21.34
CA THR A 421 29.56 -6.91 -21.04
C THR A 421 29.83 -6.89 -19.54
N GLU A 422 28.87 -6.40 -18.74
CA GLU A 422 28.99 -6.39 -17.27
C GLU A 422 29.23 -7.78 -16.68
N LEU A 423 28.54 -8.81 -17.18
CA LEU A 423 28.69 -10.19 -16.68
C LEU A 423 30.03 -10.81 -17.08
N LEU A 424 30.52 -10.50 -18.28
CA LEU A 424 31.84 -10.96 -18.76
C LEU A 424 32.95 -10.34 -17.91
N ASP A 425 32.85 -9.04 -17.59
CA ASP A 425 33.83 -8.33 -16.76
C ASP A 425 33.89 -8.90 -15.33
N ARG A 426 32.77 -9.45 -14.84
CA ARG A 426 32.69 -10.18 -13.56
C ARG A 426 33.14 -11.65 -13.63
N GLY A 427 33.65 -12.10 -14.78
CA GLY A 427 34.22 -13.44 -14.96
C GLY A 427 33.23 -14.54 -15.35
N ILE A 428 31.98 -14.19 -15.65
CA ILE A 428 30.97 -15.17 -16.08
C ILE A 428 31.20 -15.50 -17.56
N SER A 429 31.47 -16.77 -17.86
CA SER A 429 31.69 -17.20 -19.24
C SER A 429 30.45 -16.98 -20.11
N LYS A 430 30.64 -16.54 -21.37
CA LYS A 430 29.54 -16.35 -22.35
C LYS A 430 28.63 -17.58 -22.51
N LYS A 431 29.14 -18.79 -22.28
CA LYS A 431 28.37 -20.05 -22.35
C LYS A 431 27.38 -20.21 -21.19
N ARG A 432 27.57 -19.47 -20.10
CA ARG A 432 26.72 -19.44 -18.90
C ARG A 432 25.83 -18.19 -18.85
N ILE A 433 25.60 -17.53 -19.99
CA ILE A 433 24.74 -16.35 -20.10
C ILE A 433 23.57 -16.70 -21.01
N ARG A 434 22.40 -16.85 -20.40
CA ARG A 434 21.11 -17.06 -21.07
C ARG A 434 20.50 -15.70 -21.41
N ARG A 435 19.85 -15.62 -22.57
CA ARG A 435 19.19 -14.41 -23.06
C ARG A 435 17.76 -14.79 -23.39
N TYR A 436 16.80 -14.04 -22.90
CA TYR A 436 15.39 -14.25 -23.20
C TYR A 436 14.76 -12.97 -23.73
N GLY A 437 14.07 -13.09 -24.87
CA GLY A 437 13.24 -12.04 -25.42
C GLY A 437 11.79 -12.29 -25.04
N PHE A 438 11.15 -11.34 -24.39
CA PHE A 438 9.75 -11.42 -23.98
C PHE A 438 8.93 -10.47 -24.84
N ALA A 439 8.05 -11.03 -25.67
CA ALA A 439 7.11 -10.30 -26.49
C ALA A 439 5.70 -10.34 -25.90
N PHE A 440 5.02 -9.20 -25.90
CA PHE A 440 3.67 -9.09 -25.33
C PHE A 440 2.66 -8.52 -26.32
N CYS A 441 1.47 -9.11 -26.39
CA CYS A 441 0.32 -8.58 -27.10
C CYS A 441 -0.95 -8.71 -26.25
N GLY A 442 -1.31 -7.65 -25.52
CA GLY A 442 -2.49 -7.66 -24.65
C GLY A 442 -2.39 -8.73 -23.56
N LYS A 443 -3.08 -9.87 -23.76
CA LYS A 443 -3.06 -10.99 -22.80
C LYS A 443 -2.14 -12.13 -23.23
N GLU A 444 -1.58 -12.06 -24.43
CA GLU A 444 -0.68 -13.08 -24.96
C GLU A 444 0.77 -12.69 -24.71
N VAL A 445 1.57 -13.67 -24.30
CA VAL A 445 3.01 -13.54 -24.05
C VAL A 445 3.74 -14.59 -24.88
N LEU A 446 4.85 -14.20 -25.51
CA LEU A 446 5.76 -15.14 -26.15
C LEU A 446 7.19 -14.88 -25.66
N ILE A 447 7.85 -15.94 -25.21
CA ILE A 447 9.23 -15.95 -24.74
C ILE A 447 10.05 -16.79 -25.72
N GLY A 448 11.25 -16.33 -26.06
CA GLY A 448 12.21 -17.10 -26.86
C GLY A 448 13.66 -16.74 -26.59
#